data_AF-A0A0B1T323-F1
#
_entry.id   AF-A0A0B1T323-F1
#
_cell.length_a   1.000
_cell.length_b   1.000
_cell.length_c   1.000
_cell.angle_alpha   90.00
_cell.angle_beta   90.00
_cell.angle_gamma   90.00
#
_symmetry.space_group_name_H-M   'P 1'
#
loop_
_entity.id
_entity.type
_entity.pdbx_description
1 polymer ?
#
loop_
_entity_poly.entity_id
_entity_poly.type
_entity_poly.pdbx_seq_one_letter_code
_entity_poly.pdbx_strand_id
1 'polypeptide(L)'
;MPSYSERAKDKANRMSNECVQEVRSNPEASLLPTINYWLKVVDRIKSMTWGDMEKRLQVLTLYARTGYLSRRAAYGRAVRSTLGDAGMEHVRDLLRNLPDGSTFLQLQHPNMHIYISHDLVKISSLCNYA
;
A
#
# COMPACT_ATOMS: atom_id res chain seq x y z
N MET A 1 -23.20 20.33 -1.28
CA MET A 1 -21.84 19.76 -1.24
C MET A 1 -20.88 20.80 -1.83
N PRO A 2 -19.82 21.23 -1.13
CA PRO A 2 -18.85 22.16 -1.72
C PRO A 2 -18.28 21.57 -3.01
N SER A 3 -18.33 22.33 -4.10
CA SER A 3 -17.72 21.93 -5.37
C SER A 3 -16.22 22.17 -5.27
N TYR A 4 -15.43 21.11 -5.21
CA TYR A 4 -13.98 21.23 -5.19
C TYR A 4 -13.45 21.68 -6.55
N SER A 5 -12.44 22.55 -6.55
CA SER A 5 -11.82 23.00 -7.80
C SER A 5 -11.19 21.83 -8.58
N GLU A 6 -11.28 21.87 -9.91
CA GLU A 6 -10.62 20.88 -10.78
C GLU A 6 -9.10 20.82 -10.54
N ARG A 7 -8.48 21.97 -10.20
CA ARG A 7 -7.06 22.03 -9.82
C ARG A 7 -6.75 21.21 -8.58
N ALA A 8 -7.62 21.21 -7.56
CA ALA A 8 -7.40 20.43 -6.36
C ALA A 8 -7.56 18.91 -6.62
N LYS A 9 -8.52 18.52 -7.47
CA LYS A 9 -8.69 17.12 -7.91
C LYS A 9 -7.48 16.62 -8.70
N ASP A 10 -7.05 17.39 -9.69
CA ASP A 10 -5.86 17.10 -10.49
C ASP A 10 -4.62 16.97 -9.60
N LYS A 11 -4.41 17.91 -8.66
CA LYS A 11 -3.29 17.86 -7.73
C LYS A 11 -3.32 16.60 -6.85
N ALA A 12 -4.47 16.24 -6.28
CA ALA A 12 -4.61 15.03 -5.47
C ALA A 12 -4.24 13.76 -6.25
N ASN A 13 -4.71 13.66 -7.50
CA ASN A 13 -4.41 12.52 -8.37
C ASN A 13 -2.93 12.49 -8.77
N ARG A 14 -2.35 13.65 -9.10
CA ARG A 14 -0.93 13.75 -9.45
C ARG A 14 -0.02 13.28 -8.32
N MET A 15 -0.27 13.72 -7.08
CA MET A 15 0.50 13.28 -5.91
C MET A 15 0.43 11.76 -5.69
N SER A 16 -0.75 11.17 -5.93
CA SER A 16 -0.93 9.71 -5.87
C SER A 16 -0.11 8.99 -6.93
N ASN A 17 -0.15 9.49 -8.17
CA ASN A 17 0.52 8.88 -9.31
C ASN A 17 2.05 9.00 -9.21
N GLU A 18 2.57 10.15 -8.77
CA GLU A 18 3.99 10.34 -8.47
C GLU A 18 4.47 9.32 -7.45
N CYS A 19 3.73 9.14 -6.35
CA CYS A 19 4.07 8.11 -5.37
C CYS A 19 4.03 6.68 -5.94
N VAL A 20 3.09 6.37 -6.84
CA VAL A 20 3.05 5.06 -7.52
C VAL A 20 4.29 4.85 -8.39
N GLN A 21 4.77 5.87 -9.10
CA GLN A 21 5.99 5.75 -9.89
C GLN A 21 7.23 5.60 -9.02
N GLU A 22 7.33 6.35 -7.92
CA GLU A 22 8.41 6.17 -6.95
C GLU A 22 8.46 4.76 -6.37
N VAL A 23 7.29 4.20 -6.04
CA VAL A 23 7.18 2.81 -5.57
C VAL A 23 7.74 1.85 -6.61
N ARG A 24 7.37 2.01 -7.88
CA ARG A 24 7.85 1.13 -8.97
C ARG A 24 9.36 1.20 -9.19
N SER A 25 9.96 2.35 -8.93
CA SER A 25 11.41 2.54 -9.05
C SER A 25 12.18 2.11 -7.80
N ASN A 26 11.49 1.73 -6.71
CA ASN A 26 12.13 1.32 -5.47
C ASN A 26 12.14 -0.22 -5.34
N PRO A 27 13.30 -0.89 -5.47
CA PRO A 27 13.37 -2.35 -5.35
C PRO A 27 12.96 -2.85 -3.96
N GLU A 28 13.09 -2.03 -2.93
CA GLU A 28 12.74 -2.35 -1.55
C GLU A 28 11.29 -2.02 -1.20
N ALA A 29 10.46 -1.65 -2.17
CA ALA A 29 9.12 -1.16 -1.90
C ALA A 29 8.21 -2.17 -1.17
N SER A 30 8.48 -3.46 -1.32
CA SER A 30 7.70 -4.51 -0.67
C SER A 30 8.06 -4.71 0.81
N LEU A 31 9.16 -4.13 1.29
CA LEU A 31 9.51 -4.16 2.71
C LEU A 31 8.54 -3.33 3.57
N LEU A 32 7.85 -2.37 2.97
CA LEU A 32 6.88 -1.53 3.66
C LEU A 32 5.44 -1.98 3.39
N PRO A 33 4.57 -1.96 4.42
CA PRO A 33 3.13 -2.04 4.24
C PRO A 33 2.61 -1.06 3.18
N THR A 34 1.72 -1.51 2.30
CA THR A 34 1.17 -0.69 1.21
C THR A 34 0.50 0.60 1.72
N ILE A 35 -0.05 0.59 2.94
CA ILE A 35 -0.65 1.77 3.58
C ILE A 35 0.35 2.90 3.84
N ASN A 36 1.64 2.59 4.03
CA ASN A 36 2.67 3.59 4.26
C ASN A 36 2.84 4.53 3.06
N TYR A 37 2.61 4.04 1.83
CA TYR A 37 2.66 4.87 0.63
C TYR A 37 1.49 5.86 0.57
N TRP A 38 0.31 5.46 1.04
CA TRP A 38 -0.82 6.37 1.16
C TRP A 38 -0.55 7.45 2.22
N LEU A 39 -0.01 7.06 3.38
CA LEU A 39 0.37 7.99 4.45
C LEU A 39 1.48 8.97 3.98
N LYS A 40 2.47 8.49 3.23
CA LYS A 40 3.51 9.32 2.62
C LYS A 40 2.90 10.43 1.75
N VAL A 41 1.87 10.12 0.95
CA VAL A 41 1.18 11.14 0.15
C VAL A 41 0.40 12.10 1.03
N VAL A 42 -0.30 11.62 2.07
CA VAL A 42 -0.98 12.48 3.04
C VAL A 42 -0.01 13.48 3.66
N ASP A 43 1.17 13.04 4.11
CA ASP A 43 2.15 13.90 4.74
C ASP A 43 2.77 14.89 3.75
N ARG A 44 3.02 14.48 2.51
CA ARG A 44 3.42 15.40 1.42
C ARG A 44 2.37 16.47 1.14
N ILE A 45 1.09 16.14 1.16
CA ILE A 45 0.01 17.13 0.97
C ILE A 45 -0.01 18.12 2.14
N LYS A 46 0.24 17.68 3.38
CA LYS A 46 0.32 18.57 4.55
C LYS A 46 1.52 19.52 4.46
N SER A 47 2.67 19.03 4.01
CA SER A 47 3.92 19.80 3.98
C SER A 47 4.17 20.59 2.69
N MET A 48 3.37 20.40 1.64
CA MET A 48 3.62 21.07 0.36
C MET A 48 3.47 22.60 0.46
N THR A 49 4.24 23.30 -0.37
CA THR A 49 4.17 24.74 -0.58
C THR A 49 3.14 25.14 -1.65
N TRP A 50 2.44 24.18 -2.24
CA TRP A 50 1.44 24.43 -3.28
C TRP A 50 0.15 24.99 -2.69
N GLY A 51 -0.21 26.20 -3.11
CA GLY A 51 -1.43 26.88 -2.69
C GLY A 51 -1.36 27.39 -1.24
N ASP A 52 -2.40 28.12 -0.86
CA ASP A 52 -2.65 28.52 0.53
C ASP A 52 -3.14 27.34 1.37
N MET A 53 -3.31 27.57 2.67
CA MET A 53 -3.80 26.54 3.61
C MET A 53 -5.15 25.94 3.19
N GLU A 54 -6.05 26.77 2.66
CA GLU A 54 -7.38 26.32 2.24
C GLU A 54 -7.30 25.37 1.05
N LYS A 55 -6.53 25.71 0.03
CA LYS A 55 -6.29 24.84 -1.13
C LYS A 55 -5.64 23.53 -0.73
N ARG A 56 -4.68 23.55 0.20
CA ARG A 56 -4.04 22.32 0.73
C ARG A 56 -5.04 21.45 1.47
N LEU A 57 -5.92 22.07 2.27
CA LEU A 57 -6.99 21.36 2.97
C LEU A 57 -8.00 20.75 1.99
N GLN A 58 -8.34 21.44 0.90
CA GLN A 58 -9.20 20.89 -0.16
C GLN A 58 -8.58 19.66 -0.81
N VAL A 59 -7.29 19.72 -1.17
CA VAL A 59 -6.56 18.57 -1.75
C VAL A 59 -6.51 17.40 -0.76
N LEU A 60 -6.19 17.67 0.50
CA LEU A 60 -6.13 16.64 1.55
C LEU A 60 -7.49 15.99 1.74
N THR A 61 -8.56 16.80 1.82
CA THR A 61 -9.93 16.32 1.98
C THR A 61 -10.35 15.46 0.80
N LEU A 62 -10.08 15.91 -0.44
CA LEU A 62 -10.34 15.13 -1.65
C LEU A 62 -9.58 13.80 -1.65
N TYR A 63 -8.31 13.83 -1.28
CA TYR A 63 -7.45 12.66 -1.27
C TYR A 63 -7.93 11.64 -0.22
N ALA A 64 -8.25 12.10 0.99
CA ALA A 64 -8.67 11.26 2.10
C ALA A 64 -10.14 10.83 2.06
N ARG A 65 -11.01 11.51 1.30
CA ARG A 65 -12.46 11.27 1.26
C ARG A 65 -12.85 9.82 1.00
N THR A 66 -12.17 9.16 0.06
CA THR A 66 -12.43 7.75 -0.30
C THR A 66 -11.58 6.77 0.51
N GLY A 67 -10.74 7.29 1.40
CA GLY A 67 -9.81 6.53 2.23
C GLY A 67 -8.70 5.84 1.45
N TYR A 68 -7.96 5.02 2.20
CA TYR A 68 -6.89 4.17 1.67
C TYR A 68 -7.41 3.11 0.70
N LEU A 69 -8.58 2.51 0.99
CA LEU A 69 -9.11 1.37 0.25
C LEU A 69 -9.26 1.64 -1.26
N SER A 70 -9.63 2.86 -1.65
CA SER A 70 -9.80 3.21 -3.07
C SER A 70 -8.49 3.23 -3.86
N ARG A 71 -7.34 3.34 -3.18
CA ARG A 71 -6.00 3.42 -3.80
C ARG A 71 -5.13 2.21 -3.49
N ARG A 72 -5.53 1.36 -2.53
CA ARG A 72 -4.84 0.12 -2.14
C ARG A 72 -4.44 -0.72 -3.34
N ALA A 73 -5.35 -0.91 -4.31
CA ALA A 73 -5.07 -1.73 -5.49
C ALA A 73 -3.96 -1.14 -6.38
N ALA A 74 -3.90 0.19 -6.51
CA ALA A 74 -2.87 0.86 -7.31
C ALA A 74 -1.49 0.72 -6.66
N TYR A 75 -1.39 1.01 -5.36
CA TYR A 75 -0.14 0.84 -4.62
C TYR A 75 0.28 -0.63 -4.54
N GLY A 76 -0.66 -1.56 -4.30
CA GLY A 76 -0.36 -2.99 -4.28
C GLY A 76 0.14 -3.51 -5.64
N ARG A 77 -0.41 -3.02 -6.77
CA ARG A 77 0.14 -3.34 -8.10
C ARG A 77 1.54 -2.77 -8.30
N ALA A 78 1.79 -1.54 -7.82
CA ALA A 78 3.09 -0.90 -7.92
C ALA A 78 4.17 -1.65 -7.12
N VAL A 79 3.86 -2.06 -5.89
CA VAL A 79 4.73 -2.92 -5.08
C VAL A 79 4.96 -4.27 -5.76
N ARG A 80 3.90 -4.90 -6.29
CA ARG A 80 4.07 -6.18 -6.99
C ARG A 80 4.97 -6.10 -8.21
N SER A 81 5.00 -4.98 -8.93
CA SER A 81 5.93 -4.81 -10.05
C SER A 81 7.40 -4.68 -9.63
N THR A 82 7.71 -4.43 -8.34
CA THR A 82 9.08 -4.43 -7.83
C THR A 82 9.53 -5.82 -7.38
N LEU A 83 8.58 -6.74 -7.19
CA LEU A 83 8.86 -8.13 -6.87
C LEU A 83 9.31 -8.83 -8.15
N GLY A 84 10.55 -9.32 -8.17
CA GLY A 84 11.02 -10.22 -9.23
C GLY A 84 10.36 -11.60 -9.12
N ASP A 85 10.61 -12.47 -10.10
CA ASP A 85 10.14 -13.85 -10.06
C ASP A 85 10.67 -14.58 -8.82
N ALA A 86 9.77 -15.34 -8.18
CA ALA A 86 10.03 -16.18 -7.03
C ALA A 86 10.08 -17.64 -7.48
N GLY A 87 11.24 -18.28 -7.31
CA GLY A 87 11.41 -19.72 -7.52
C GLY A 87 11.08 -20.50 -6.25
N MET A 88 10.77 -21.79 -6.38
CA MET A 88 10.52 -22.69 -5.25
C MET A 88 11.76 -22.88 -4.38
N GLU A 89 12.95 -22.74 -4.97
CA GLU A 89 14.24 -22.85 -4.30
C GLU A 89 14.64 -21.61 -3.47
N HIS A 90 14.08 -20.43 -3.76
CA HIS A 90 14.45 -19.20 -3.05
C HIS A 90 13.33 -18.14 -3.07
N VAL A 91 12.63 -18.02 -1.94
CA VAL A 91 11.69 -16.93 -1.69
C VAL A 91 12.51 -15.71 -1.26
N ARG A 92 12.53 -14.65 -2.08
CA ARG A 92 13.26 -13.43 -1.77
C ARG A 92 12.72 -12.79 -0.48
N ASP A 93 13.59 -12.24 0.36
CA ASP A 93 13.23 -11.50 1.58
C ASP A 93 12.19 -10.40 1.32
N LEU A 94 12.17 -9.86 0.10
CA LEU A 94 11.21 -8.87 -0.39
C LEU A 94 9.76 -9.36 -0.39
N LEU A 95 9.49 -10.67 -0.34
CA LEU A 95 8.15 -11.26 -0.31
C LEU A 95 7.62 -11.50 1.11
N ARG A 96 8.38 -11.08 2.13
CA ARG A 96 8.07 -11.33 3.53
C ARG A 96 6.83 -10.62 4.05
N ASN A 97 6.32 -9.59 3.37
CA ASN A 97 5.14 -8.85 3.82
C ASN A 97 3.97 -8.95 2.82
N LEU A 98 2.77 -9.18 3.35
CA LEU A 98 1.53 -9.13 2.60
C LEU A 98 1.14 -7.68 2.27
N PRO A 99 0.22 -7.45 1.30
CA PRO A 99 -0.20 -6.10 0.92
C PRO A 99 -0.82 -5.26 2.05
N ASP A 100 -1.32 -5.90 3.11
CA ASP A 100 -1.84 -5.27 4.31
C ASP A 100 -0.74 -4.91 5.34
N GLY A 101 0.50 -5.34 5.11
CA GLY A 101 1.65 -5.10 5.98
C GLY A 101 1.93 -6.22 6.99
N SER A 102 1.11 -7.28 7.03
CA SER A 102 1.36 -8.42 7.89
C SER A 102 2.53 -9.27 7.37
N THR A 103 3.28 -9.88 8.28
CA THR A 103 4.42 -10.73 7.93
C THR A 103 3.93 -12.11 7.45
N PHE A 104 4.56 -12.62 6.40
CA PHE A 104 4.33 -13.95 5.85
C PHE A 104 4.88 -15.01 6.81
N LEU A 105 4.07 -15.99 7.19
CA LEU A 105 4.50 -17.14 7.99
C LEU A 105 5.04 -18.20 7.03
N GLN A 106 6.36 -18.29 6.94
CA GLN A 106 7.05 -19.38 6.23
C GLN A 106 7.31 -20.52 7.21
N LEU A 107 6.73 -21.69 6.93
CA LEU A 107 7.02 -22.93 7.66
C LEU A 107 7.75 -23.86 6.69
N GLN A 108 9.05 -24.06 6.92
CA GLN A 108 9.93 -24.86 6.08
C GLN A 108 10.34 -26.15 6.79
N HIS A 109 9.93 -27.28 6.22
CA HIS A 109 10.39 -28.63 6.57
C HIS A 109 11.11 -29.26 5.37
N PRO A 110 11.97 -30.28 5.59
CA PRO A 110 12.80 -30.88 4.53
C PRO A 110 12.06 -31.30 3.25
N ASN A 111 10.77 -31.65 3.36
CA ASN A 111 9.92 -32.08 2.25
C ASN A 111 8.63 -31.26 2.12
N MET A 112 8.49 -30.14 2.84
CA MET A 112 7.22 -29.42 2.90
C MET A 112 7.44 -27.93 3.12
N HIS A 113 6.89 -27.13 2.21
CA HIS A 113 6.91 -25.68 2.28
C HIS A 113 5.46 -25.22 2.39
N ILE A 114 5.07 -24.73 3.57
CA ILE A 114 3.71 -24.21 3.78
C ILE A 114 3.77 -22.70 3.75
N TYR A 115 2.95 -22.12 2.86
CA TYR A 115 2.78 -20.69 2.70
C TYR A 115 1.44 -20.28 3.33
N ILE A 116 1.46 -19.69 4.53
CA ILE A 116 0.23 -19.32 5.23
C ILE A 116 0.12 -17.78 5.32
N SER A 117 -0.93 -17.24 4.71
CA SER A 117 -1.35 -15.86 4.95
C SER A 117 -1.94 -15.73 6.36
N HIS A 118 -1.63 -14.64 7.08
CA HIS A 118 -2.19 -14.37 8.41
C HIS A 118 -3.74 -14.35 8.41
N ASP A 119 -4.38 -14.02 7.28
CA ASP A 119 -5.84 -14.06 7.17
C ASP A 119 -6.41 -15.48 7.32
N LEU A 120 -5.67 -16.51 6.93
CA LEU A 120 -6.08 -17.92 7.10
C LEU A 120 -5.96 -18.39 8.56
N VAL A 121 -4.96 -17.90 9.30
CA VAL A 121 -4.76 -18.27 10.71
C VAL A 121 -5.92 -17.76 11.58
N LYS A 122 -6.45 -16.56 11.28
CA LYS A 122 -7.60 -16.00 12.00
C LYS A 122 -8.88 -16.81 11.80
N ILE A 123 -9.13 -17.32 10.60
CA ILE A 123 -10.33 -18.15 10.31
C ILE A 123 -10.26 -19.47 11.10
N SER A 124 -9.09 -20.10 11.18
CA SER A 124 -8.90 -21.33 11.97
C SER A 124 -9.13 -21.11 13.46
N SER A 125 -8.73 -19.95 14.02
CA SER A 125 -8.95 -19.65 15.44
C SER A 125 -10.40 -19.31 15.81
N LEU A 126 -11.22 -18.88 14.84
CA LEU A 126 -12.65 -18.62 15.03
C LEU A 126 -13.51 -19.88 14.89
N CYS A 127 -13.02 -20.92 14.20
CA CYS A 127 -13.71 -22.21 14.06
C CYS A 127 -13.48 -23.18 15.24
N ASN A 128 -12.72 -22.80 16.27
CA ASN A 128 -12.57 -23.59 17.50
C ASN A 128 -13.56 -23.22 18.61
N TYR A 129 -14.57 -22.38 18.31
CA TYR A 129 -15.66 -21.99 19.22
C TYR A 129 -17.04 -22.01 18.54
N ALA A 130 -17.29 -22.98 17.66
CA ALA A 130 -18.64 -23.25 17.13
C ALA A 130 -18.98 -24.74 17.29
#